data_AF-A0A8T5ZQU3-F1
#
_entry.id   AF-A0A8T5ZQU3-F1
#
_cell.length_a   1.000
_cell.length_b   1.000
_cell.length_c   1.000
_cell.angle_alpha   90.00
_cell.angle_beta   90.00
_cell.angle_gamma   90.00
#
_symmetry.space_group_name_H-M   'P 1'
#
loop_
_entity.id
_entity.type
_entity.pdbx_description
1 polymer ?
#
loop_
_entity_poly.entity_id
_entity_poly.type
_entity_poly.pdbx_seq_one_letter_code
_entity_poly.pdbx_strand_id
1 'polypeptide(L)'
;CDKIVAMILPITLFVASGFEHCIANLFVIPFAIAIRHFAPTPFWQLAHSSADNFPALTVSHFITANLLPVMLGNIIGGAVLVSICYRAIYLRQEP
;
A
#
# COMPACT_ATOMS: atom_id res chain seq x y z
N CYS A 1 6.65 6.00 25.47
CA CYS A 1 7.48 5.91 24.25
C CYS A 1 7.40 4.53 23.58
N ASP A 2 7.10 3.48 24.34
CA ASP A 2 7.19 2.07 23.91
C ASP A 2 6.41 1.72 22.63
N LYS A 3 5.17 2.19 22.50
CA LYS A 3 4.34 1.96 21.30
C LYS A 3 4.99 2.52 20.03
N ILE A 4 5.56 3.72 20.11
CA ILE A 4 6.19 4.39 18.97
C ILE A 4 7.42 3.59 18.53
N VAL A 5 8.30 3.25 19.48
CA VAL A 5 9.52 2.50 19.21
C VAL A 5 9.21 1.11 18.63
N ALA A 6 8.17 0.44 19.13
CA ALA A 6 7.73 -0.87 18.61
C ALA A 6 7.20 -0.81 17.17
N MET A 7 6.69 0.34 16.70
CA MET A 7 6.10 0.48 15.35
C MET A 7 7.11 0.93 14.29
N ILE A 8 8.17 1.67 14.65
CA ILE A 8 9.10 2.26 13.68
C ILE A 8 9.73 1.20 12.75
N LEU A 9 10.34 0.16 13.33
CA LEU A 9 11.05 -0.86 12.54
C LEU A 9 10.11 -1.66 11.62
N PRO A 10 9.01 -2.25 12.09
CA PRO A 10 8.15 -3.05 11.21
C PRO A 10 7.50 -2.22 10.11
N ILE A 11 7.06 -0.98 10.40
CA ILE A 11 6.49 -0.09 9.37
C ILE A 11 7.56 0.30 8.35
N THR A 12 8.76 0.67 8.80
CA THR A 12 9.85 1.05 7.89
C THR A 12 10.25 -0.12 7.01
N LEU A 13 10.37 -1.33 7.56
CA LEU A 13 10.69 -2.53 6.78
C LEU A 13 9.62 -2.82 5.73
N PHE A 14 8.34 -2.72 6.10
CA PHE A 14 7.23 -2.92 5.18
C PHE A 14 7.29 -1.96 3.98
N VAL A 15 7.47 -0.66 4.26
CA VAL A 15 7.54 0.37 3.23
C VAL A 15 8.82 0.27 2.39
N ALA A 16 9.98 0.06 3.02
CA ALA A 16 11.26 -0.06 2.33
C ALA A 16 11.35 -1.31 1.45
N SER A 17 10.63 -2.38 1.82
CA SER A 17 10.53 -3.60 0.99
C SER A 17 9.57 -3.44 -0.19
N GLY A 18 8.89 -2.30 -0.31
CA GLY A 18 7.89 -2.05 -1.36
C GLY A 18 6.62 -2.87 -1.20
N PHE A 19 6.30 -3.34 0.02
CA PHE A 19 5.03 -4.01 0.26
C PHE A 19 3.86 -3.03 0.17
N GLU A 20 2.75 -3.53 -0.38
CA GLU A 20 1.60 -2.70 -0.69
C GLU A 20 0.53 -2.75 0.41
N HIS A 21 0.06 -1.57 0.80
CA HIS A 21 -1.02 -1.39 1.76
C HIS A 21 -2.20 -0.73 1.07
N CYS A 22 -3.35 -1.40 1.05
CA CYS A 22 -4.52 -0.96 0.29
C CYS A 22 -4.97 0.47 0.67
N ILE A 23 -4.92 0.82 1.96
CA ILE A 23 -5.28 2.16 2.43
C ILE A 23 -4.23 3.22 2.07
N ALA A 24 -2.95 2.87 2.03
CA ALA A 24 -1.92 3.82 1.62
C ALA A 24 -2.08 4.12 0.11
N ASN A 25 -2.35 3.08 -0.67
CA ASN A 25 -2.53 3.18 -2.11
C ASN A 25 -3.81 3.95 -2.49
N LEU A 26 -4.85 3.93 -1.64
CA LEU A 26 -6.04 4.80 -1.78
C LEU A 26 -5.73 6.29 -1.66
N PHE A 27 -4.60 6.68 -1.06
CA PHE A 27 -4.17 8.07 -1.05
C PHE A 27 -3.15 8.34 -2.17
N VAL A 28 -2.09 7.54 -2.24
CA VAL A 28 -0.94 7.80 -3.13
C VAL A 28 -1.34 7.77 -4.61
N ILE A 29 -2.12 6.77 -5.04
CA ILE A 29 -2.43 6.59 -6.46
C ILE A 29 -3.47 7.60 -6.95
N PRO A 30 -4.59 7.87 -6.25
CA PRO A 30 -5.50 8.95 -6.63
C PRO A 30 -4.84 10.32 -6.64
N PHE A 31 -3.91 10.58 -5.72
CA PHE A 31 -3.12 11.82 -5.74
C PHE A 31 -2.24 11.92 -7.00
N ALA A 32 -1.58 10.84 -7.41
CA ALA A 32 -0.83 10.79 -8.67
C ALA A 32 -1.72 10.99 -9.91
N ILE A 33 -2.92 10.40 -9.93
CA ILE A 33 -3.91 10.59 -11.00
C ILE A 33 -4.37 12.06 -11.05
N ALA A 34 -4.59 12.68 -9.89
CA ALA A 34 -4.96 14.09 -9.82
C ALA A 34 -3.84 15.00 -10.35
N ILE A 35 -2.57 14.75 -10.00
CA ILE A 35 -1.43 15.47 -10.58
C ILE A 35 -1.41 15.29 -12.09
N ARG A 36 -1.60 14.07 -12.60
CA ARG A 36 -1.63 13.82 -14.05
C ARG A 36 -2.68 14.67 -14.78
N HIS A 37 -3.84 14.90 -14.19
CA HIS A 37 -4.95 15.63 -14.83
C HIS A 37 -4.94 17.13 -14.58
N PHE A 38 -4.51 17.57 -13.39
CA PHE A 38 -4.64 18.96 -12.95
C PHE A 38 -3.32 19.73 -12.89
N ALA A 39 -2.17 19.08 -13.07
CA ALA A 39 -0.88 19.77 -13.02
C ALA A 39 -0.70 20.70 -14.24
N PRO A 40 -0.33 21.97 -14.02
CA PRO A 40 -0.19 22.95 -15.08
C PRO A 40 1.10 22.73 -15.87
N THR A 41 1.19 23.26 -17.10
CA THR A 41 2.36 23.13 -17.98
C THR A 41 3.71 23.44 -17.31
N PRO A 42 3.85 24.48 -16.46
CA PRO A 42 5.12 24.76 -15.79
C PRO A 42 5.60 23.62 -14.86
N PHE A 43 4.69 22.87 -14.26
CA PHE A 43 5.05 21.69 -13.44
C PHE A 43 5.75 20.63 -14.30
N TRP A 44 5.19 20.32 -15.46
CA TRP A 44 5.72 19.33 -16.39
C TRP A 44 7.07 19.75 -16.97
N GLN A 45 7.25 21.05 -17.24
CA GLN A 45 8.53 21.61 -17.68
C GLN A 45 9.63 21.45 -16.63
N LEU A 46 9.34 21.77 -15.36
CA LEU A 46 10.27 21.58 -14.24
C LEU A 46 10.59 20.11 -13.97
N ALA A 47 9.60 19.23 -14.14
CA ALA A 47 9.77 17.79 -13.97
C ALA A 47 10.46 17.12 -15.18
N HIS A 48 10.77 17.87 -16.24
CA HIS A 48 11.31 17.34 -17.51
C HIS A 48 10.52 16.14 -18.05
N SER A 49 9.19 16.18 -17.91
CA SER A 49 8.29 15.08 -18.27
C SER A 49 6.93 15.61 -18.77
N SER A 50 6.01 14.72 -19.13
CA SER A 50 4.64 15.06 -19.53
C SER A 50 3.65 14.06 -18.94
N ALA A 51 2.37 14.44 -18.89
CA ALA A 51 1.28 13.57 -18.43
C ALA A 51 1.14 12.28 -19.27
N ASP A 52 1.58 12.30 -20.52
CA ASP A 52 1.52 11.17 -21.47
C ASP A 52 2.52 10.07 -21.13
N ASN A 53 3.60 10.39 -20.41
CA ASN A 53 4.57 9.39 -19.94
C ASN A 53 4.01 8.46 -18.86
N PHE A 54 2.81 8.75 -18.32
CA PHE A 54 2.18 8.00 -17.25
C PHE A 54 0.80 7.43 -17.67
N PRO A 55 0.71 6.64 -18.76
CA PRO A 55 -0.57 6.16 -19.29
C PRO A 55 -1.29 5.22 -18.31
N ALA A 56 -0.53 4.50 -17.46
CA ALA A 56 -1.05 3.57 -16.48
C ALA A 56 -1.73 4.25 -15.28
N LEU A 57 -1.55 5.57 -15.07
CA LEU A 57 -2.24 6.34 -14.02
C LEU A 57 -3.70 6.62 -14.43
N THR A 58 -4.51 5.57 -14.46
CA THR A 58 -5.96 5.65 -14.67
C THR A 58 -6.69 5.01 -13.51
N VAL A 59 -7.93 5.45 -13.26
CA VAL A 59 -8.77 4.89 -12.20
C VAL A 59 -9.06 3.40 -12.44
N SER A 60 -9.28 3.00 -13.70
CA SER A 60 -9.50 1.59 -14.04
C SER A 60 -8.28 0.74 -13.70
N HIS A 61 -7.09 1.14 -14.13
CA HIS A 61 -5.86 0.40 -13.88
C HIS A 61 -5.52 0.36 -12.38
N PHE A 62 -5.77 1.45 -11.65
CA PHE A 62 -5.63 1.48 -10.19
C PHE A 62 -6.49 0.40 -9.52
N ILE A 63 -7.76 0.27 -9.90
CA ILE A 63 -8.67 -0.69 -9.25
C ILE A 63 -8.27 -2.13 -9.57
N THR A 64 -8.04 -2.45 -10.85
CA THR A 64 -7.82 -3.82 -11.30
C THR A 64 -6.41 -4.34 -11.03
N ALA A 65 -5.40 -3.48 -11.17
CA ALA A 65 -4.00 -3.89 -11.07
C ALA A 65 -3.37 -3.61 -9.70
N ASN A 66 -4.03 -2.84 -8.83
CA ASN A 66 -3.50 -2.53 -7.49
C ASN A 66 -4.54 -2.76 -6.39
N LEU A 67 -5.65 -2.02 -6.37
CA LEU A 67 -6.55 -2.02 -5.20
C LEU A 67 -7.12 -3.40 -4.88
N LEU A 68 -7.67 -4.12 -5.87
CA LEU A 68 -8.22 -5.46 -5.67
C LEU A 68 -7.18 -6.49 -5.21
N PRO A 69 -6.05 -6.70 -5.94
CA PRO A 69 -5.06 -7.69 -5.52
C PRO A 69 -4.42 -7.35 -4.17
N VAL A 70 -4.11 -6.07 -3.90
CA VAL A 70 -3.50 -5.64 -2.64
C VAL A 70 -4.47 -5.81 -1.47
N MET A 71 -5.75 -5.46 -1.66
CA MET A 71 -6.77 -5.67 -0.63
C MET A 71 -6.88 -7.15 -0.26
N LEU A 72 -6.93 -8.04 -1.25
CA LEU A 72 -6.96 -9.48 -1.00
C LEU A 72 -5.69 -9.95 -0.27
N GLY A 73 -4.51 -9.51 -0.72
CA GLY A 73 -3.24 -9.83 -0.07
C GLY A 73 -3.18 -9.36 1.39
N ASN A 74 -3.66 -8.16 1.69
CA ASN A 74 -3.71 -7.61 3.05
C ASN A 74 -4.67 -8.40 3.95
N ILE A 75 -5.85 -8.78 3.44
CA ILE A 75 -6.81 -9.63 4.19
C ILE A 75 -6.19 -11.01 4.48
N ILE A 76 -5.61 -11.66 3.46
CA ILE A 76 -4.98 -12.97 3.60
C ILE A 76 -3.80 -12.90 4.59
N GLY A 77 -2.95 -11.88 4.50
CA GLY A 77 -1.84 -11.67 5.43
C GLY A 77 -2.31 -11.54 6.88
N GLY A 78 -3.37 -10.78 7.13
CA GLY A 78 -4.00 -10.67 8.44
C GLY A 78 -4.58 -11.99 8.93
N ALA A 79 -5.31 -12.71 8.07
CA ALA A 79 -5.93 -13.99 8.41
C ALA A 79 -4.89 -15.06 8.78
N VAL A 80 -3.75 -15.11 8.07
CA VAL A 80 -2.65 -16.03 8.37
C VAL A 80 -2.06 -15.73 9.75
N LEU A 81 -1.78 -14.46 10.06
CA LEU A 81 -1.24 -14.06 11.36
C LEU A 81 -2.19 -14.44 12.50
N VAL A 82 -3.48 -14.12 12.36
CA VAL A 82 -4.51 -14.48 13.34
C VAL A 82 -4.58 -16.00 13.54
N SER A 83 -4.53 -16.77 12.46
CA SER A 83 -4.58 -18.24 12.52
C SER A 83 -3.37 -18.83 13.25
N ILE A 84 -2.17 -18.31 13.01
CA ILE A 84 -0.94 -18.72 13.69
C ILE A 84 -1.03 -18.41 15.20
N CYS A 85 -1.45 -17.19 15.55
CA CYS A 85 -1.65 -16.79 16.94
C CYS A 85 -2.67 -17.68 17.65
N TYR A 86 -3.83 -17.92 17.01
CA TYR A 86 -4.88 -18.78 17.55
C TYR A 86 -4.37 -20.20 17.82
N ARG A 87 -3.68 -20.80 16.84
CA ARG A 87 -3.08 -22.13 16.98
C ARG A 87 -2.04 -22.18 18.11
N ALA A 88 -1.18 -21.17 18.22
CA ALA A 88 -0.15 -21.12 19.27
C ALA A 88 -0.73 -21.02 20.68
N ILE A 89 -1.87 -20.36 20.85
CA ILE A 89 -2.57 -20.24 22.13
C ILE A 89 -3.30 -21.55 22.46
N TYR A 90 -4.05 -22.10 21.51
CA TYR A 90 -4.91 -23.26 21.76
C TYR A 90 -4.11 -24.56 21.97
N LEU A 91 -3.01 -24.77 21.22
CA LEU A 91 -2.15 -25.95 21.39
C LEU A 91 -1.36 -25.97 22.72
N ARG A 92 -1.35 -24.88 23.49
CA ARG A 92 -0.79 -24.86 24.85
C ARG A 92 -1.77 -25.35 25.93
N GLN A 93 -3.03 -25.55 25.57
CA GLN A 93 -4.08 -25.95 26.52
C GLN A 93 -4.35 -27.47 26.53
N GLU A 94 -3.71 -28.22 25.63
CA GLU A 94 -3.62 -29.67 25.71
C GLU A 94 -2.49 -30.01 26.72
N PRO A 95 -2.72 -30.85 27.75
CA PRO A 95 -1.73 -31.18 28.78
C PRO A 95 -0.49 -31.91 28.24
#